data_AF-A0AAE8K5X4-F1
#
_entry.id   AF-A0AAE8K5X4-F1
#
_cell.length_a   1.000
_cell.length_b   1.000
_cell.length_c   1.000
_cell.angle_alpha   90.00
_cell.angle_beta   90.00
_cell.angle_gamma   90.00
#
_symmetry.space_group_name_H-M   'P 1'
#
loop_
_entity.id
_entity.type
_entity.pdbx_description
1 polymer ?
#
loop_
_entity_poly.entity_id
_entity_poly.type
_entity_poly.pdbx_seq_one_letter_code
_entity_poly.pdbx_strand_id
1 'polypeptide(L)'
;IMLTIDNAIRNYGKLFDGHSSIEDLTNEQIVSFEIRTLTGVDKRIFNAQIFNVLSMLWNNALTQGLPEKKAFDEGKKTVEEAKKYLLLLDESHRIINSNNILAVDYLINFEREARKYFGGLIFATQSIRDVVPDVSNSEVFEKIRTLFELTQYKFIMQQDNNTKGLLSEIFSGQLTDTEINAIPNFSTGDCILVINGDKNIRFN
;
A
#
# COMPACT_ATOMS: atom_id res chain seq x y z
N ILE A 1 -17.93 24.02 -4.48
CA ILE A 1 -18.23 22.97 -5.49
C ILE A 1 -18.02 23.50 -6.91
N MET A 2 -18.83 24.44 -7.43
CA MET A 2 -18.65 24.98 -8.79
C MET A 2 -17.24 25.52 -9.08
N LEU A 3 -16.68 26.36 -8.20
CA LEU A 3 -15.31 26.88 -8.37
C LEU A 3 -14.23 25.78 -8.35
N THR A 4 -14.46 24.69 -7.62
CA THR A 4 -13.54 23.55 -7.53
C THR A 4 -13.58 22.72 -8.82
N ILE A 5 -14.78 22.48 -9.34
CA ILE A 5 -15.00 21.77 -10.61
C ILE A 5 -14.45 22.60 -11.78
N ASP A 6 -14.73 23.90 -11.81
CA ASP A 6 -14.25 24.82 -12.85
C ASP A 6 -12.72 24.94 -12.85
N ASN A 7 -12.09 24.93 -11.66
CA ASN A 7 -10.63 24.89 -11.54
C ASN A 7 -10.05 23.54 -12.03
N ALA A 8 -10.67 22.41 -11.68
CA ALA A 8 -10.26 21.08 -12.14
C ALA A 8 -10.33 20.96 -13.67
N ILE A 9 -11.42 21.43 -14.28
CA ILE A 9 -11.61 21.39 -15.73
C ILE A 9 -10.65 22.36 -16.44
N ARG A 10 -10.53 23.61 -15.97
CA ARG A 10 -9.71 24.61 -16.67
C ARG A 10 -8.21 24.39 -16.53
N ASN A 11 -7.75 24.02 -15.34
CA ASN A 11 -6.30 23.90 -15.06
C ASN A 11 -5.79 22.46 -15.23
N TYR A 12 -6.67 21.47 -15.10
CA TYR A 12 -6.32 20.04 -15.16
C TYR A 12 -7.21 19.26 -16.12
N GLY A 13 -7.85 19.91 -17.11
CA GLY A 13 -8.76 19.26 -18.07
C GLY A 13 -8.13 18.09 -18.82
N LYS A 14 -6.83 18.14 -19.13
CA LYS A 14 -6.11 16.99 -19.72
C LYS A 14 -6.10 15.72 -18.84
N LEU A 15 -6.30 15.88 -17.52
CA LEU A 15 -6.33 14.79 -16.54
C LEU A 15 -7.75 14.33 -16.17
N PHE A 16 -8.74 15.22 -16.25
CA PHE A 16 -10.10 14.97 -15.73
C PHE A 16 -11.25 15.25 -16.70
N ASP A 17 -10.99 15.91 -17.83
CA ASP A 17 -11.99 16.31 -18.83
C ASP A 17 -11.63 15.71 -20.21
N GLY A 18 -11.67 14.38 -20.27
CA GLY A 18 -11.38 13.60 -21.47
C GLY A 18 -11.70 12.12 -21.26
N HIS A 19 -11.82 11.38 -22.36
CA HIS A 19 -11.91 9.92 -22.28
C HIS A 19 -10.60 9.35 -21.74
N SER A 20 -10.69 8.35 -20.87
CA SER A 20 -9.53 7.62 -20.37
C SER A 20 -8.71 7.10 -21.54
N SER A 21 -7.44 7.51 -21.61
CA SER A 21 -6.48 7.02 -22.61
C SER A 21 -5.77 5.73 -22.18
N ILE A 22 -6.14 5.20 -21.01
CA ILE A 22 -5.65 3.91 -20.52
C ILE A 22 -6.44 2.82 -21.25
N GLU A 23 -5.72 1.95 -21.96
CA GLU A 23 -6.31 0.82 -22.67
C GLU A 23 -6.92 -0.19 -21.69
N ASP A 24 -7.76 -1.11 -22.20
CA ASP A 24 -8.36 -2.15 -21.36
C ASP A 24 -7.29 -3.07 -20.77
N LEU A 25 -7.08 -2.94 -19.46
CA LEU A 25 -6.08 -3.68 -18.69
C LEU A 25 -6.50 -5.13 -18.39
N THR A 26 -7.71 -5.54 -18.77
CA THR A 26 -8.29 -6.85 -18.42
C THR A 26 -7.47 -8.03 -18.92
N ASN A 27 -6.77 -7.87 -20.05
CA ASN A 27 -5.96 -8.93 -20.67
C ASN A 27 -4.46 -8.80 -20.36
N GLU A 28 -4.05 -7.76 -19.63
CA GLU A 28 -2.66 -7.51 -19.30
C GLU A 28 -2.26 -8.24 -18.02
N GLN A 29 -1.12 -8.92 -18.04
CA GLN A 29 -0.62 -9.64 -16.86
C GLN A 29 0.12 -8.73 -15.88
N ILE A 30 0.77 -7.69 -16.38
CA ILE A 30 1.56 -6.74 -15.58
C ILE A 30 1.23 -5.34 -16.07
N VAL A 31 0.82 -4.49 -15.15
CA VAL A 31 0.55 -3.07 -15.42
C VAL A 31 1.40 -2.23 -14.47
N SER A 32 2.09 -1.23 -15.02
CA SER A 32 2.93 -0.31 -14.26
C SER A 32 2.43 1.13 -14.44
N PHE A 33 2.19 1.81 -13.32
CA PHE A 33 1.78 3.22 -13.31
C PHE A 33 2.94 4.08 -12.83
N GLU A 34 3.45 4.94 -13.70
CA GLU A 34 4.47 5.91 -13.31
C GLU A 34 3.83 7.14 -12.65
N ILE A 35 4.01 7.27 -11.34
CA ILE A 35 3.49 8.42 -10.57
C ILE A 35 4.44 9.62 -10.53
N ARG A 36 5.64 9.52 -11.11
CA ARG A 36 6.66 10.59 -11.07
C ARG A 36 6.19 11.87 -11.73
N THR A 37 5.43 11.76 -12.82
CA THR A 37 4.82 12.90 -13.54
C THR A 37 3.81 13.67 -12.69
N LEU A 38 3.28 13.04 -11.63
CA LEU A 38 2.39 13.67 -10.65
C LEU A 38 3.16 14.33 -9.49
N THR A 39 4.49 14.28 -9.50
CA THR A 39 5.33 14.93 -8.48
C THR A 39 5.40 16.42 -8.76
N GLY A 40 4.91 17.25 -7.84
CA GLY A 40 4.92 18.71 -7.96
C GLY A 40 3.61 19.35 -8.44
N VAL A 41 2.58 18.54 -8.76
CA VAL A 41 1.21 19.02 -8.96
C VAL A 41 0.57 19.33 -7.60
N ASP A 42 -0.50 20.14 -7.59
CA ASP A 42 -1.26 20.45 -6.38
C ASP A 42 -1.67 19.15 -5.64
N LYS A 43 -1.46 19.11 -4.32
CA LYS A 43 -1.72 17.91 -3.48
C LYS A 43 -3.12 17.33 -3.68
N ARG A 44 -4.14 18.18 -3.91
CA ARG A 44 -5.52 17.72 -4.13
C ARG A 44 -5.66 16.98 -5.46
N ILE A 45 -4.94 17.43 -6.48
CA ILE A 45 -4.93 16.81 -7.81
C ILE A 45 -4.18 15.48 -7.75
N PHE A 46 -3.04 15.45 -7.06
CA PHE A 46 -2.32 14.22 -6.78
C PHE A 46 -3.23 13.19 -6.08
N ASN A 47 -3.87 13.58 -4.97
CA ASN A 47 -4.75 12.70 -4.21
C ASN A 47 -5.94 12.19 -5.05
N ALA A 48 -6.54 13.06 -5.89
CA ALA A 48 -7.63 12.66 -6.78
C ALA A 48 -7.19 11.66 -7.86
N GLN A 49 -6.01 11.87 -8.47
CA GLN A 49 -5.46 10.94 -9.46
C GLN A 49 -5.10 9.59 -8.84
N ILE A 50 -4.45 9.59 -7.67
CA ILE A 50 -4.17 8.35 -6.93
C ILE A 50 -5.45 7.61 -6.56
N PHE A 51 -6.49 8.32 -6.12
CA PHE A 51 -7.78 7.70 -5.83
C PHE A 51 -8.40 7.03 -7.07
N ASN A 52 -8.32 7.67 -8.24
CA ASN A 52 -8.80 7.08 -9.50
C ASN A 52 -8.01 5.82 -9.87
N VAL A 53 -6.68 5.87 -9.76
CA VAL A 53 -5.80 4.71 -10.05
C VAL A 53 -6.11 3.55 -9.10
N LEU A 54 -6.18 3.80 -7.80
CA LEU A 54 -6.51 2.78 -6.79
C LEU A 54 -7.90 2.18 -7.03
N SER A 55 -8.89 3.02 -7.37
CA SER A 55 -10.25 2.57 -7.71
C SER A 55 -10.29 1.66 -8.92
N MET A 56 -9.54 2.01 -9.97
CA MET A 56 -9.43 1.18 -11.17
C MET A 56 -8.76 -0.17 -10.86
N LEU A 57 -7.67 -0.15 -10.09
CA LEU A 57 -6.93 -1.35 -9.70
C LEU A 57 -7.77 -2.29 -8.84
N TRP A 58 -8.58 -1.75 -7.93
CA TRP A 58 -9.51 -2.56 -7.13
C TRP A 58 -10.60 -3.21 -7.97
N ASN A 59 -11.23 -2.45 -8.88
CA ASN A 59 -12.24 -3.01 -9.77
C ASN A 59 -11.66 -4.15 -10.61
N ASN A 60 -10.43 -3.99 -11.13
CA ASN A 60 -9.75 -5.07 -11.86
C ASN A 60 -9.46 -6.28 -10.95
N ALA A 61 -8.99 -6.05 -9.72
CA ALA A 61 -8.77 -7.10 -8.73
C ALA A 61 -10.06 -7.91 -8.44
N LEU A 62 -11.21 -7.24 -8.34
CA LEU A 62 -12.51 -7.90 -8.17
C LEU A 62 -12.90 -8.71 -9.40
N THR A 63 -12.80 -8.11 -10.59
CA THR A 63 -13.17 -8.76 -11.86
C THR A 63 -12.33 -10.02 -12.13
N GLN A 64 -11.03 -9.96 -11.88
CA GLN A 64 -10.12 -11.08 -12.08
C GLN A 64 -10.16 -12.09 -10.94
N GLY A 65 -10.21 -11.61 -9.71
CA GLY A 65 -10.07 -12.42 -8.50
C GLY A 65 -11.30 -13.22 -8.13
N LEU A 66 -12.51 -12.67 -8.36
CA LEU A 66 -13.77 -13.34 -8.03
C LEU A 66 -13.96 -14.70 -8.74
N PRO A 67 -13.80 -14.83 -10.08
CA PRO A 67 -13.95 -16.12 -10.74
C PRO A 67 -12.88 -17.12 -10.33
N GLU A 68 -11.64 -16.67 -10.10
CA GLU A 68 -10.52 -17.50 -9.66
C GLU A 68 -10.73 -18.05 -8.26
N LYS A 69 -11.16 -17.20 -7.32
CA LYS A 69 -11.52 -17.61 -5.97
C LYS A 69 -12.68 -18.60 -5.97
N LYS A 70 -13.72 -18.33 -6.76
CA LYS A 70 -14.88 -19.22 -6.88
C LYS A 70 -14.48 -20.60 -7.43
N ALA A 71 -13.65 -20.65 -8.47
CA ALA A 71 -13.16 -21.90 -9.02
C ALA A 71 -12.34 -22.70 -8.00
N PHE A 72 -11.52 -22.02 -7.20
CA PHE A 72 -10.80 -22.65 -6.08
C PHE A 72 -11.75 -23.20 -5.01
N ASP A 73 -12.73 -22.41 -4.57
CA ASP A 73 -13.68 -22.82 -3.53
C ASP A 73 -14.58 -23.99 -3.97
N GLU A 74 -14.86 -24.10 -5.27
CA GLU A 74 -15.58 -25.22 -5.88
C GLU A 74 -14.68 -26.44 -6.17
N GLY A 75 -13.39 -26.38 -5.84
CA GLY A 75 -12.42 -27.45 -6.09
C GLY A 75 -12.05 -27.66 -7.56
N LYS A 76 -12.38 -26.68 -8.43
CA LYS A 76 -12.07 -26.73 -9.88
C LYS A 76 -10.64 -26.30 -10.20
N LYS A 77 -9.99 -25.60 -9.27
CA LYS A 77 -8.58 -25.21 -9.34
C LYS A 77 -7.90 -25.48 -8.01
N THR A 78 -6.65 -25.91 -8.05
CA THR A 78 -5.80 -25.90 -6.84
C THR A 78 -5.40 -24.48 -6.49
N VAL A 79 -4.76 -24.30 -5.32
CA VAL A 79 -4.18 -23.00 -4.96
C VAL A 79 -3.22 -22.54 -6.05
N GLU A 80 -2.36 -23.41 -6.55
CA GLU A 80 -1.31 -23.10 -7.54
C GLU A 80 -1.88 -22.68 -8.90
N GLU A 81 -2.98 -23.33 -9.32
CA GLU A 81 -3.65 -23.06 -10.60
C GLU A 81 -4.49 -21.77 -10.59
N ALA A 82 -5.00 -21.37 -9.43
CA ALA A 82 -5.77 -20.15 -9.30
C ALA A 82 -4.88 -18.92 -9.48
N LYS A 83 -5.30 -17.99 -10.35
CA LYS A 83 -4.59 -16.72 -10.54
C LYS A 83 -4.90 -15.78 -9.37
N LYS A 84 -3.87 -15.10 -8.87
CA LYS A 84 -3.98 -14.08 -7.81
C LYS A 84 -3.72 -12.71 -8.39
N TYR A 85 -4.32 -11.70 -7.79
CA TYR A 85 -4.08 -10.31 -8.13
C TYR A 85 -3.17 -9.68 -7.08
N LEU A 86 -2.12 -8.98 -7.50
CA LEU A 86 -1.16 -8.38 -6.58
C LEU A 86 -0.98 -6.91 -6.92
N LEU A 87 -1.33 -6.05 -5.97
CA LEU A 87 -1.02 -4.62 -6.03
C LEU A 87 0.35 -4.38 -5.39
N LEU A 88 1.27 -3.79 -6.16
CA LEU A 88 2.62 -3.44 -5.72
C LEU A 88 2.75 -1.91 -5.65
N LEU A 89 3.05 -1.37 -4.47
CA LEU A 89 3.31 0.05 -4.25
C LEU A 89 4.76 0.26 -3.83
N ASP A 90 5.60 0.61 -4.78
CA ASP A 90 6.96 1.09 -4.49
C ASP A 90 6.94 2.58 -4.11
N GLU A 91 7.92 3.01 -3.30
CA GLU A 91 7.97 4.36 -2.72
C GLU A 91 6.63 4.77 -2.08
N SER A 92 6.05 3.83 -1.33
CA SER A 92 4.68 3.91 -0.84
C SER A 92 4.44 5.11 0.08
N HIS A 93 5.48 5.70 0.68
CA HIS A 93 5.39 6.96 1.43
C HIS A 93 4.82 8.12 0.62
N ARG A 94 4.82 8.07 -0.71
CA ARG A 94 4.15 9.06 -1.58
C ARG A 94 2.63 8.96 -1.50
N ILE A 95 2.11 7.76 -1.25
CA ILE A 95 0.68 7.43 -1.21
C ILE A 95 0.20 7.28 0.24
N ILE A 96 0.93 6.52 1.06
CA ILE A 96 0.69 6.21 2.46
C ILE A 96 1.41 7.25 3.31
N ASN A 97 0.75 8.36 3.62
CA ASN A 97 1.26 9.37 4.53
C ASN A 97 0.13 10.23 5.08
N SER A 98 0.47 11.11 6.02
CA SER A 98 -0.47 12.01 6.69
C SER A 98 -1.16 13.06 5.81
N ASN A 99 -0.62 13.36 4.63
CA ASN A 99 -1.23 14.28 3.67
C ASN A 99 -2.23 13.59 2.72
N ASN A 100 -2.33 12.25 2.77
CA ASN A 100 -3.18 11.47 1.86
C ASN A 100 -3.98 10.39 2.61
N ILE A 101 -4.74 10.82 3.62
CA ILE A 101 -5.56 9.93 4.46
C ILE A 101 -6.58 9.13 3.63
N LEU A 102 -7.12 9.72 2.57
CA LEU A 102 -8.05 9.03 1.67
C LEU A 102 -7.42 7.78 1.04
N ALA A 103 -6.15 7.85 0.62
CA ALA A 103 -5.47 6.68 0.10
C ALA A 103 -5.14 5.66 1.20
N VAL A 104 -4.78 6.10 2.41
CA VAL A 104 -4.57 5.21 3.56
C VAL A 104 -5.85 4.43 3.88
N ASP A 105 -6.99 5.12 4.01
CA ASP A 105 -8.29 4.48 4.25
C ASP A 105 -8.69 3.53 3.13
N TYR A 106 -8.40 3.91 1.88
CA TYR A 106 -8.63 3.05 0.74
C TYR A 106 -7.84 1.74 0.84
N LEU A 107 -6.54 1.81 1.15
CA LEU A 107 -5.67 0.64 1.25
C LEU A 107 -6.02 -0.24 2.45
N ILE A 108 -6.45 0.34 3.58
CA ILE A 108 -6.98 -0.42 4.72
C ILE A 108 -8.22 -1.23 4.30
N ASN A 109 -9.15 -0.61 3.58
CA ASN A 109 -10.34 -1.31 3.08
C ASN A 109 -9.96 -2.40 2.07
N PHE A 110 -9.01 -2.10 1.17
CA PHE A 110 -8.46 -3.07 0.23
C PHE A 110 -7.88 -4.28 0.97
N GLU A 111 -6.97 -4.11 1.94
CA GLU A 111 -6.37 -5.25 2.66
C GLU A 111 -7.41 -6.09 3.40
N ARG A 112 -8.47 -5.48 3.94
CA ARG A 112 -9.58 -6.21 4.60
C ARG A 112 -10.40 -7.06 3.65
N GLU A 113 -10.55 -6.63 2.39
CA GLU A 113 -11.44 -7.26 1.42
C GLU A 113 -10.72 -8.14 0.41
N ALA A 114 -9.54 -7.73 -0.08
CA ALA A 114 -8.81 -8.33 -1.18
C ALA A 114 -8.56 -9.84 -1.00
N ARG A 115 -8.31 -10.29 0.23
CA ARG A 115 -8.12 -11.73 0.53
C ARG A 115 -9.31 -12.61 0.09
N LYS A 116 -10.53 -12.05 0.05
CA LYS A 116 -11.75 -12.75 -0.37
C LYS A 116 -11.79 -13.01 -1.88
N TYR A 117 -10.88 -12.38 -2.63
CA TYR A 117 -10.82 -12.43 -4.09
C TYR A 117 -9.43 -12.84 -4.59
N PHE A 118 -8.61 -13.51 -3.75
CA PHE A 118 -7.20 -13.77 -4.08
C PHE A 118 -6.40 -12.51 -4.49
N GLY A 119 -6.79 -11.37 -3.92
CA GLY A 119 -6.06 -10.12 -3.99
C GLY A 119 -5.07 -9.99 -2.84
N GLY A 120 -3.93 -9.35 -3.11
CA GLY A 120 -2.93 -8.99 -2.11
C GLY A 120 -2.37 -7.59 -2.36
N LEU A 121 -1.79 -7.01 -1.30
CA LEU A 121 -1.08 -5.75 -1.33
C LEU A 121 0.37 -5.99 -0.86
N ILE A 122 1.33 -5.43 -1.58
CA ILE A 122 2.70 -5.25 -1.12
C ILE A 122 3.02 -3.78 -1.27
N PHE A 123 3.59 -3.19 -0.23
CA PHE A 123 4.08 -1.82 -0.28
C PHE A 123 5.47 -1.73 0.35
N ALA A 124 6.30 -0.85 -0.20
CA ALA A 124 7.67 -0.64 0.24
C ALA A 124 7.93 0.85 0.49
N THR A 125 8.59 1.17 1.59
CA THR A 125 9.07 2.51 1.92
C THR A 125 10.49 2.43 2.46
N GLN A 126 11.28 3.47 2.25
CA GLN A 126 12.68 3.52 2.69
C GLN A 126 12.78 3.65 4.21
N SER A 127 11.99 4.55 4.80
CA SER A 127 11.96 4.77 6.23
C SER A 127 10.55 4.78 6.79
N ILE A 128 10.40 4.21 7.97
CA ILE A 128 9.14 4.21 8.71
C ILE A 128 8.68 5.62 9.11
N ARG A 129 9.61 6.59 9.20
CA ARG A 129 9.25 8.00 9.42
C ARG A 129 8.57 8.65 8.22
N ASP A 130 8.79 8.14 7.01
CA ASP A 130 8.26 8.79 5.81
C ASP A 130 6.75 8.56 5.69
N VAL A 131 6.26 7.48 6.32
CA VAL A 131 4.85 7.13 6.36
C VAL A 131 4.16 7.68 7.60
N VAL A 132 4.84 7.73 8.76
CA VAL A 132 4.21 8.13 10.03
C VAL A 132 4.45 9.61 10.37
N PRO A 133 3.39 10.41 10.60
CA PRO A 133 3.54 11.81 10.97
C PRO A 133 4.19 12.00 12.35
N ASP A 134 4.69 13.21 12.61
CA ASP A 134 5.01 13.65 13.96
C ASP A 134 3.80 13.45 14.89
N VAL A 135 4.06 12.84 16.05
CA VAL A 135 3.17 12.19 17.05
C VAL A 135 1.97 13.02 17.55
N SER A 136 1.82 14.25 17.08
CA SER A 136 0.71 15.17 17.36
C SER A 136 -0.65 14.78 16.73
N ASN A 137 -0.69 13.88 15.75
CA ASN A 137 -1.94 13.49 15.07
C ASN A 137 -2.25 11.99 15.27
N SER A 138 -2.93 11.68 16.38
CA SER A 138 -3.23 10.31 16.79
C SER A 138 -4.09 9.54 15.78
N GLU A 139 -5.07 10.18 15.13
CA GLU A 139 -5.98 9.46 14.22
C GLU A 139 -5.24 8.91 13.00
N VAL A 140 -4.38 9.73 12.40
CA VAL A 140 -3.60 9.35 11.22
C VAL A 140 -2.58 8.27 11.58
N PHE A 141 -1.94 8.42 12.73
CA PHE A 141 -1.03 7.42 13.28
C PHE A 141 -1.73 6.07 13.43
N GLU A 142 -2.91 6.03 14.05
CA GLU A 142 -3.68 4.81 14.25
C GLU A 142 -4.13 4.16 12.92
N LYS A 143 -4.47 4.95 11.89
CA LYS A 143 -4.76 4.41 10.56
C LYS A 143 -3.54 3.74 9.93
N ILE A 144 -2.39 4.40 9.96
CA ILE A 144 -1.15 3.83 9.40
C ILE A 144 -0.73 2.58 10.20
N ARG A 145 -0.81 2.63 11.53
CA ARG A 145 -0.59 1.46 12.38
C ARG A 145 -1.53 0.32 12.01
N THR A 146 -2.82 0.59 11.83
CA THR A 146 -3.81 -0.39 11.40
C THR A 146 -3.43 -1.03 10.07
N LEU A 147 -2.94 -0.24 9.10
CA LEU A 147 -2.45 -0.76 7.82
C LEU A 147 -1.30 -1.74 8.02
N PHE A 148 -0.28 -1.38 8.80
CA PHE A 148 0.81 -2.31 9.12
C PHE A 148 0.33 -3.55 9.87
N GLU A 149 -0.62 -3.43 10.79
CA GLU A 149 -1.19 -4.56 11.52
C GLU A 149 -1.94 -5.54 10.59
N LEU A 150 -2.60 -5.04 9.55
CA LEU A 150 -3.29 -5.87 8.55
C LEU A 150 -2.32 -6.62 7.63
N THR A 151 -1.12 -6.10 7.41
CA THR A 151 -0.09 -6.76 6.60
C THR A 151 0.50 -7.99 7.30
N GLN A 152 0.27 -9.19 6.77
CA GLN A 152 0.68 -10.46 7.39
C GLN A 152 2.21 -10.63 7.51
N TYR A 153 2.96 -10.20 6.48
CA TYR A 153 4.39 -10.40 6.36
C TYR A 153 5.09 -9.06 6.21
N LYS A 154 6.09 -8.79 7.04
CA LYS A 154 6.82 -7.53 7.01
C LYS A 154 8.31 -7.80 7.01
N PHE A 155 8.99 -7.37 5.95
CA PHE A 155 10.45 -7.38 5.90
C PHE A 155 10.95 -6.04 6.42
N ILE A 156 11.58 -6.04 7.59
CA ILE A 156 12.19 -4.86 8.17
C ILE A 156 13.70 -4.97 7.96
N MET A 157 14.19 -4.16 7.02
CA MET A 157 15.62 -4.02 6.71
C MET A 157 16.26 -2.96 7.63
N GLN A 158 17.51 -2.60 7.37
CA GLN A 158 18.20 -1.55 8.13
C GLN A 158 17.36 -0.27 8.21
N GLN A 159 17.23 0.28 9.42
CA GLN A 159 16.59 1.57 9.69
C GLN A 159 17.48 2.38 10.64
N ASP A 160 17.44 3.70 10.57
CA ASP A 160 18.30 4.56 11.39
C ASP A 160 18.07 4.39 12.90
N ASN A 161 19.10 4.59 13.72
CA ASN A 161 19.01 4.43 15.18
C ASN A 161 17.91 5.30 15.85
N ASN A 162 17.56 6.44 15.26
CA ASN A 162 16.51 7.33 15.73
C ASN A 162 15.08 6.90 15.31
N THR A 163 14.90 5.82 14.54
CA THR A 163 13.55 5.25 14.24
C THR A 163 13.10 4.21 15.26
N LYS A 164 13.98 3.77 16.17
CA LYS A 164 13.68 2.67 17.11
C LYS A 164 12.42 2.88 17.94
N GLY A 165 12.18 4.12 18.41
CA GLY A 165 10.95 4.44 19.14
C GLY A 165 9.70 4.23 18.29
N LEU A 166 9.74 4.73 17.05
CA LEU A 166 8.64 4.59 16.10
C LEU A 166 8.40 3.12 15.69
N LEU A 167 9.47 2.34 15.50
CA LEU A 167 9.37 0.90 15.28
C LEU A 167 8.70 0.18 16.46
N SER A 168 9.05 0.55 17.69
CA SER A 168 8.46 -0.01 18.92
C SER A 168 6.97 0.27 19.02
N GLU A 169 6.54 1.47 18.62
CA GLU A 169 5.13 1.86 18.68
C GLU A 169 4.29 1.16 17.59
N ILE A 170 4.76 1.15 16.33
CA ILE A 170 4.01 0.57 15.20
C ILE A 170 3.98 -0.95 15.28
N PHE A 171 5.10 -1.57 15.65
CA PHE A 171 5.24 -3.02 15.74
C PHE A 171 5.13 -3.50 17.20
N SER A 172 4.38 -2.78 18.02
CA SER A 172 4.13 -3.12 19.42
C SER A 172 3.56 -4.53 19.52
N GLY A 173 4.21 -5.39 20.32
CA GLY A 173 3.86 -6.80 20.48
C GLY A 173 4.25 -7.71 19.31
N GLN A 174 4.82 -7.16 18.23
CA GLN A 174 5.34 -7.92 17.09
C GLN A 174 6.88 -8.01 17.10
N LEU A 175 7.55 -6.98 17.59
CA LEU A 175 9.01 -6.96 17.77
C LEU A 175 9.38 -6.86 19.26
N THR A 176 10.45 -7.55 19.62
CA THR A 176 11.11 -7.41 20.92
C THR A 176 12.11 -6.26 20.92
N ASP A 177 12.44 -5.72 22.10
CA ASP A 177 13.45 -4.68 22.25
C ASP A 177 14.82 -5.10 21.68
N THR A 178 15.16 -6.38 21.79
CA THR A 178 16.41 -6.93 21.26
C THR A 178 16.42 -6.86 19.73
N GLU A 179 15.32 -7.23 19.07
CA GLU A 179 15.19 -7.15 17.61
C GLU A 179 15.23 -5.69 17.15
N ILE A 180 14.48 -4.80 17.83
CA ILE A 180 14.47 -3.36 17.52
C ILE A 180 15.88 -2.75 17.62
N ASN A 181 16.64 -3.11 18.67
CA ASN A 181 18.00 -2.59 18.85
C ASN A 181 19.00 -3.15 17.84
N ALA A 182 18.70 -4.27 17.19
CA ALA A 182 19.57 -4.85 16.18
C ALA A 182 19.38 -4.23 14.79
N ILE A 183 18.15 -3.79 14.45
CA ILE A 183 17.78 -3.24 13.13
C ILE A 183 18.76 -2.18 12.59
N PRO A 184 19.25 -1.21 13.38
CA PRO A 184 20.18 -0.20 12.85
C PRO A 184 21.54 -0.73 12.41
N ASN A 185 21.93 -1.90 12.90
CA ASN A 185 23.21 -2.52 12.61
C ASN A 185 23.13 -3.57 11.48
N PHE A 186 21.98 -3.69 10.82
CA PHE A 186 21.79 -4.59 9.69
C PHE A 186 22.67 -4.15 8.51
N SER A 187 23.30 -5.11 7.85
CA SER A 187 23.99 -4.89 6.58
C SER A 187 23.01 -4.92 5.41
N THR A 188 23.47 -4.53 4.22
CA THR A 188 22.66 -4.68 3.01
C THR A 188 22.31 -6.15 2.77
N GLY A 189 21.02 -6.46 2.70
CA GLY A 189 20.50 -7.82 2.56
C GLY A 189 19.99 -8.42 3.86
N ASP A 190 20.45 -7.92 5.02
CA ASP A 190 19.95 -8.35 6.32
C ASP A 190 18.54 -7.82 6.55
N CYS A 191 17.67 -8.68 7.08
CA CYS A 191 16.34 -8.27 7.49
C CYS A 191 15.78 -9.16 8.60
N ILE A 192 14.77 -8.62 9.27
CA ILE A 192 13.86 -9.43 10.09
C ILE A 192 12.52 -9.52 9.37
N LEU A 193 12.06 -10.75 9.15
CA LEU A 193 10.71 -11.05 8.73
C LEU A 193 9.83 -11.18 9.96
N VAL A 194 8.93 -10.23 10.12
CA VAL A 194 7.84 -10.29 11.09
C VAL A 194 6.66 -11.01 10.45
N ILE A 195 6.16 -12.04 11.13
CA ILE A 195 5.00 -12.83 10.70
C ILE A 195 3.92 -12.69 11.77
N ASN A 196 2.79 -12.09 11.41
CA ASN A 196 1.70 -11.92 12.37
C ASN A 196 1.17 -13.29 12.84
N GLY A 197 1.25 -13.55 14.14
CA GLY A 197 0.79 -14.81 14.73
C GLY A 197 1.80 -15.98 14.65
N ASP A 198 3.04 -15.71 14.26
CA ASP A 198 4.12 -16.71 14.27
C ASP A 198 5.44 -16.08 14.77
N LYS A 199 6.51 -16.87 14.85
CA LYS A 199 7.84 -16.40 15.23
C LYS A 199 8.47 -15.55 14.13
N ASN A 200 9.13 -14.48 14.55
CA ASN A 200 9.97 -13.68 13.66
C ASN A 200 11.19 -14.51 13.18
N ILE A 201 11.59 -14.27 11.94
CA ILE A 201 12.73 -14.95 11.31
C ILE A 201 13.76 -13.90 10.94
N ARG A 202 15.01 -14.12 11.34
CA ARG A 202 16.13 -13.26 10.95
C ARG A 202 16.88 -13.84 9.77
N PHE A 203 17.13 -13.00 8.78
CA PHE A 203 17.97 -13.28 7.63
C PHE A 203 19.23 -12.41 7.72
N ASN A 204 20.40 -13.04 7.61
CA ASN A 204 21.71 -12.40 7.52
C ASN A 204 22.41 -12.84 6.23
#